data_AF-A0A935ZAS3-F1
#
_entry.id   AF-A0A935ZAS3-F1
#
_cell.length_a   1.000
_cell.length_b   1.000
_cell.length_c   1.000
_cell.angle_alpha   90.00
_cell.angle_beta   90.00
_cell.angle_gamma   90.00
#
_symmetry.space_group_name_H-M   'P 1'
#
loop_
_entity.id
_entity.type
_entity.pdbx_description
1 polymer ?
#
loop_
_entity_poly.entity_id
_entity_poly.type
_entity_poly.pdbx_seq_one_letter_code
_entity_poly.pdbx_strand_id
1 'polypeptide(L)'
;MRLTACAAFLVAGCAKPFQHGEDVDAGSPSFSTEIHASPKLTSIESAETDGLGRPVRVACVTCHGVRDAGAGFPENAAVLKDFHAGLSVAHGALSCKACHVDRHGGPPMLRLATGEELATSDAIRLCAQCHGPKYQDYLHGSHGGMNGYWDLGRGPRLRNHCVDCHDPHVPKYQPSRPVLPPKDRFVTPAPVGSHHG
;
A
#
# COMPACT_ATOMS: atom_id res chain seq x y z
N MET A 1 4.68 -33.86 55.82
CA MET A 1 4.23 -33.10 54.63
C MET A 1 4.83 -31.70 54.74
N ARG A 2 5.92 -31.40 54.01
CA ARG A 2 6.62 -30.10 54.11
C ARG A 2 6.03 -29.15 53.07
N LEU A 3 5.35 -28.09 53.50
CA LEU A 3 4.95 -27.00 52.62
C LEU A 3 6.18 -26.13 52.33
N THR A 4 6.65 -26.16 51.09
CA THR A 4 7.60 -25.19 50.55
C THR A 4 6.85 -23.93 50.17
N ALA A 5 7.03 -22.85 50.92
CA ALA A 5 6.52 -21.53 50.57
C ALA A 5 7.35 -20.97 49.40
N CYS A 6 6.70 -20.76 48.25
CA CYS A 6 7.30 -20.09 47.11
C CYS A 6 7.15 -18.57 47.31
N ALA A 7 8.25 -17.87 47.57
CA ALA A 7 8.26 -16.42 47.70
C ALA A 7 8.19 -15.78 46.30
N ALA A 8 7.05 -15.18 45.98
CA ALA A 8 6.90 -14.37 44.77
C ALA A 8 7.66 -13.05 44.94
N PHE A 9 8.78 -12.90 44.22
CA PHE A 9 9.47 -11.63 44.08
C PHE A 9 8.68 -10.72 43.13
N LEU A 10 8.00 -9.72 43.69
CA LEU A 10 7.40 -8.61 42.96
C LEU A 10 8.53 -7.70 42.44
N VAL A 11 8.82 -7.79 41.15
CA VAL A 11 9.71 -6.85 40.46
C VAL A 11 8.92 -5.56 40.23
N ALA A 12 9.03 -4.60 41.16
CA ALA A 12 8.53 -3.25 40.98
C ALA A 12 9.46 -2.51 40.00
N GLY A 13 9.19 -2.62 38.71
CA GLY A 13 9.91 -1.87 37.67
C GLY A 13 9.61 -0.37 37.78
N CYS A 14 10.63 0.44 38.05
CA CYS A 14 10.59 1.90 37.98
C CYS A 14 10.49 2.39 36.52
N ALA A 15 9.48 1.97 35.77
CA ALA A 15 9.16 2.59 34.49
C ALA A 15 8.32 3.83 34.82
N LYS A 16 8.93 5.03 34.80
CA LYS A 16 8.12 6.26 34.75
C LYS A 16 7.20 6.13 33.54
N PRO A 17 5.87 6.28 33.69
CA PRO A 17 4.97 6.22 32.55
C PRO A 17 5.44 7.26 31.53
N PHE A 18 5.59 6.83 30.27
CA PHE A 18 5.90 7.73 29.18
C PHE A 18 4.80 8.78 29.12
N GLN A 19 5.13 10.03 29.42
CA GLN A 19 4.20 11.14 29.26
C GLN A 19 4.32 11.63 27.82
N HIS A 20 3.26 11.44 27.05
CA HIS A 20 3.14 12.05 25.74
C HIS A 20 3.19 13.57 25.92
N GLY A 21 4.03 14.26 25.15
CA GLY A 21 3.95 15.72 25.07
C GLY A 21 2.59 16.15 24.52
N GLU A 22 2.14 17.35 24.88
CA GLU A 22 0.99 17.96 24.21
C GLU A 22 1.23 17.97 22.70
N ASP A 23 0.19 17.60 21.96
CA ASP A 23 0.19 17.71 20.51
C ASP A 23 0.18 19.21 20.17
N VAL A 24 1.34 19.72 19.77
CA VAL A 24 1.57 21.14 19.47
C VAL A 24 0.70 21.65 18.32
N ASP A 25 0.11 20.73 17.55
CA ASP A 25 -0.76 21.05 16.41
C ASP A 25 -2.25 20.94 16.76
N ALA A 26 -2.60 20.56 18.00
CA ALA A 26 -3.99 20.41 18.43
C ALA A 26 -4.75 21.75 18.38
N GLY A 27 -5.69 21.86 17.42
CA GLY A 27 -6.59 23.00 17.29
C GLY A 27 -6.20 24.06 16.25
N SER A 28 -5.06 23.90 15.56
CA SER A 28 -4.69 24.77 14.44
C SER A 28 -5.51 24.43 13.18
N PRO A 29 -5.88 25.42 12.33
CA PRO A 29 -6.46 25.13 11.02
C PRO A 29 -5.51 24.25 10.22
N SER A 30 -5.95 23.06 9.82
CA SER A 30 -5.14 22.15 9.01
C SER A 30 -5.57 22.19 7.54
N PHE A 31 -4.58 22.34 6.68
CA PHE A 31 -4.74 22.17 5.24
C PHE A 31 -4.99 20.70 4.87
N SER A 32 -5.49 20.46 3.65
CA SER A 32 -5.91 19.13 3.22
C SER A 32 -4.75 18.13 3.10
N THR A 33 -5.08 16.87 3.38
CA THR A 33 -4.28 15.71 2.99
C THR A 33 -5.02 14.96 1.90
N GLU A 34 -4.43 14.85 0.72
CA GLU A 34 -4.96 14.07 -0.39
C GLU A 34 -4.15 12.79 -0.56
N ILE A 35 -4.81 11.72 -1.01
CA ILE A 35 -4.17 10.45 -1.37
C ILE A 35 -4.18 10.35 -2.88
N HIS A 36 -3.01 10.06 -3.45
CA HIS A 36 -2.83 9.90 -4.88
C HIS A 36 -3.73 8.78 -5.41
N ALA A 37 -4.57 9.10 -6.39
CA ALA A 37 -5.45 8.14 -7.05
C ALA A 37 -4.64 7.29 -8.03
N SER A 38 -4.03 6.22 -7.53
CA SER A 38 -3.17 5.36 -8.33
C SER A 38 -3.94 4.68 -9.48
N PRO A 39 -3.48 4.80 -10.74
CA PRO A 39 -4.16 4.15 -11.86
C PRO A 39 -4.12 2.62 -11.76
N LYS A 40 -3.19 2.06 -10.97
CA LYS A 40 -3.12 0.61 -10.69
C LYS A 40 -4.38 0.05 -10.03
N LEU A 41 -5.20 0.90 -9.39
CA LEU A 41 -6.45 0.48 -8.76
C LEU A 41 -7.59 0.27 -9.76
N THR A 42 -7.50 0.85 -10.96
CA THR A 42 -8.59 0.87 -11.94
C THR A 42 -8.15 0.42 -13.34
N SER A 43 -6.91 -0.06 -13.50
CA SER A 43 -6.36 -0.50 -14.77
C SER A 43 -5.26 -1.55 -14.62
N ILE A 44 -5.09 -2.37 -15.66
CA ILE A 44 -3.98 -3.31 -15.80
C ILE A 44 -2.91 -2.73 -16.74
N GLU A 45 -1.65 -3.05 -16.46
CA GLU A 45 -0.53 -2.69 -17.32
C GLU A 45 -0.47 -3.62 -18.54
N SER A 46 -0.28 -3.06 -19.73
CA SER A 46 -0.02 -3.82 -20.95
C SER A 46 1.48 -3.94 -21.21
N ALA A 47 1.86 -4.80 -22.16
CA ALA A 47 3.24 -4.91 -22.62
C ALA A 47 3.72 -3.68 -23.42
N GLU A 48 2.80 -2.81 -23.83
CA GLU A 48 3.11 -1.64 -24.67
C GLU A 48 3.56 -0.45 -23.83
N THR A 49 4.33 0.44 -24.44
CA THR A 49 4.74 1.72 -23.84
C THR A 49 4.29 2.90 -24.71
N ASP A 50 4.01 4.04 -24.07
CA ASP A 50 3.66 5.27 -24.78
C ASP A 50 4.90 5.98 -25.35
N GLY A 51 4.69 7.10 -26.05
CA GLY A 51 5.79 7.88 -26.64
C GLY A 51 6.79 8.47 -25.62
N LEU A 52 6.52 8.39 -24.32
CA LEU A 52 7.41 8.78 -23.23
C LEU A 52 8.06 7.58 -22.54
N GLY A 53 7.88 6.37 -23.08
CA GLY A 53 8.39 5.12 -22.53
C GLY A 53 7.65 4.64 -21.27
N ARG A 54 6.46 5.18 -20.98
CA ARG A 54 5.67 4.77 -19.81
C ARG A 54 4.77 3.59 -20.20
N PRO A 55 4.54 2.62 -19.30
CA PRO A 55 3.65 1.51 -19.59
C PRO A 55 2.23 1.97 -19.93
N VAL A 56 1.68 1.49 -21.04
CA VAL A 56 0.30 1.72 -21.42
C VAL A 56 -0.59 0.90 -20.50
N ARG A 57 -1.63 1.53 -19.94
CA ARG A 57 -2.58 0.87 -19.04
C ARG A 57 -3.96 0.79 -19.67
N VAL A 58 -4.63 -0.34 -19.47
CA VAL A 58 -5.99 -0.60 -19.95
C VAL A 58 -6.94 -0.56 -18.76
N ALA A 59 -7.93 0.34 -18.78
CA ALA A 59 -8.90 0.46 -17.71
C ALA A 59 -9.75 -0.81 -17.57
N CYS A 60 -10.04 -1.24 -16.34
CA CYS A 60 -10.79 -2.49 -16.12
C CYS A 60 -12.16 -2.45 -16.81
N VAL A 61 -12.82 -1.29 -16.80
CA VAL A 61 -14.13 -1.07 -17.42
C VAL A 61 -14.14 -1.30 -18.93
N THR A 62 -13.00 -1.17 -19.60
CA THR A 62 -12.88 -1.42 -21.05
C THR A 62 -13.25 -2.86 -21.39
N CYS A 63 -12.90 -3.82 -20.54
CA CYS A 63 -13.26 -5.23 -20.71
C CYS A 63 -14.50 -5.59 -19.89
N HIS A 64 -14.58 -5.19 -18.62
CA HIS A 64 -15.68 -5.57 -17.71
C HIS A 64 -17.02 -4.86 -18.01
N GLY A 65 -17.03 -3.84 -18.86
CA GLY A 65 -18.26 -3.20 -19.34
C GLY A 65 -18.87 -3.85 -20.59
N VAL A 66 -18.11 -4.68 -21.31
CA VAL A 66 -18.51 -5.22 -22.63
C VAL A 66 -18.37 -6.74 -22.77
N ARG A 67 -17.50 -7.37 -21.96
CA ARG A 67 -17.27 -8.81 -21.98
C ARG A 67 -18.02 -9.45 -20.82
N ASP A 68 -18.65 -10.60 -21.10
CA ASP A 68 -19.02 -11.51 -20.04
C ASP A 68 -17.74 -12.08 -19.43
N ALA A 69 -17.51 -11.80 -18.14
CA ALA A 69 -16.37 -12.32 -17.41
C ALA A 69 -16.49 -13.84 -17.14
N GLY A 70 -17.62 -14.45 -17.49
CA GLY A 70 -17.90 -15.86 -17.29
C GLY A 70 -18.41 -16.16 -15.89
N ALA A 71 -18.30 -17.43 -15.50
CA ALA A 71 -18.86 -17.90 -14.25
C ALA A 71 -17.93 -17.66 -13.04
N GLY A 72 -18.19 -16.61 -12.27
CA GLY A 72 -17.65 -16.38 -10.93
C GLY A 72 -16.23 -15.81 -10.92
N PHE A 73 -15.76 -15.45 -9.73
CA PHE A 73 -14.39 -14.98 -9.54
C PHE A 73 -13.42 -16.18 -9.51
N PRO A 74 -12.26 -16.10 -10.19
CA PRO A 74 -11.29 -17.19 -10.26
C PRO A 74 -10.83 -17.64 -8.88
N GLU A 75 -10.69 -18.95 -8.70
CA GLU A 75 -10.27 -19.53 -7.41
C GLU A 75 -8.78 -19.29 -7.12
N ASN A 76 -7.96 -19.29 -8.17
CA ASN A 76 -6.51 -19.11 -8.09
C ASN A 76 -5.93 -18.60 -9.42
N ALA A 77 -4.65 -18.26 -9.41
CA ALA A 77 -3.95 -17.71 -10.58
C ALA A 77 -3.84 -18.68 -11.77
N ALA A 78 -3.84 -20.00 -11.55
CA ALA A 78 -3.62 -20.98 -12.61
C ALA A 78 -4.79 -21.10 -13.60
N VAL A 79 -6.00 -20.66 -13.20
CA VAL A 79 -7.18 -20.67 -14.05
C VAL A 79 -7.39 -19.35 -14.81
N LEU A 80 -6.52 -18.35 -14.61
CA LEU A 80 -6.61 -17.06 -15.28
C LEU A 80 -6.28 -17.20 -16.77
N LYS A 81 -7.05 -16.49 -17.59
CA LYS A 81 -6.98 -16.50 -19.06
C LYS A 81 -6.95 -15.08 -19.60
N ASP A 82 -6.71 -14.98 -20.91
CA ASP A 82 -6.70 -13.72 -21.66
C ASP A 82 -5.80 -12.67 -20.98
N PHE A 83 -6.35 -11.49 -20.67
CA PHE A 83 -5.63 -10.36 -20.11
C PHE A 83 -5.16 -10.56 -18.65
N HIS A 84 -5.64 -11.59 -17.97
CA HIS A 84 -5.20 -11.92 -16.61
C HIS A 84 -4.17 -13.06 -16.59
N ALA A 85 -3.84 -13.66 -17.73
CA ALA A 85 -2.86 -14.73 -17.81
C ALA A 85 -1.47 -14.25 -17.32
N GLY A 86 -0.81 -15.09 -16.51
CA GLY A 86 0.51 -14.78 -15.94
C GLY A 86 0.49 -13.92 -14.67
N LEU A 87 -0.69 -13.47 -14.21
CA LEU A 87 -0.80 -12.80 -12.92
C LEU A 87 -0.33 -13.74 -11.81
N SER A 88 0.62 -13.28 -11.01
CA SER A 88 1.15 -14.01 -9.87
C SER A 88 0.54 -13.49 -8.58
N VAL A 89 0.25 -14.39 -7.64
CA VAL A 89 -0.26 -14.05 -6.31
C VAL A 89 0.68 -14.64 -5.26
N ALA A 90 1.27 -13.77 -4.44
CA ALA A 90 2.15 -14.12 -3.34
C ALA A 90 1.79 -13.28 -2.10
N HIS A 91 0.53 -13.37 -1.68
CA HIS A 91 -0.02 -12.67 -0.51
C HIS A 91 -0.39 -13.64 0.62
N GLY A 92 0.43 -14.67 0.83
CA GLY A 92 0.16 -15.75 1.80
C GLY A 92 -0.86 -16.77 1.26
N ALA A 93 -1.69 -17.32 2.14
CA ALA A 93 -2.72 -18.31 1.79
C ALA A 93 -4.08 -17.69 1.41
N LEU A 94 -4.13 -16.38 1.16
CA LEU A 94 -5.36 -15.69 0.80
C LEU A 94 -5.79 -16.09 -0.61
N SER A 95 -7.05 -16.50 -0.75
CA SER A 95 -7.69 -16.65 -2.06
C SER A 95 -8.10 -15.30 -2.61
N CYS A 96 -8.39 -15.24 -3.90
CA CYS A 96 -8.74 -13.98 -4.56
C CYS A 96 -10.03 -13.36 -3.97
N LYS A 97 -10.97 -14.21 -3.50
CA LYS A 97 -12.23 -13.83 -2.84
C LYS A 97 -12.04 -13.27 -1.43
N ALA A 98 -10.85 -13.34 -0.85
CA ALA A 98 -10.54 -12.66 0.41
C ALA A 98 -10.55 -11.13 0.23
N CYS A 99 -10.27 -10.65 -0.98
CA CYS A 99 -10.18 -9.23 -1.29
C CYS A 99 -11.25 -8.78 -2.29
N HIS A 100 -11.62 -9.63 -3.25
CA HIS A 100 -12.57 -9.27 -4.30
C HIS A 100 -13.98 -9.78 -4.04
N VAL A 101 -14.97 -9.02 -4.53
CA VAL A 101 -16.36 -9.47 -4.57
C VAL A 101 -16.49 -10.60 -5.60
N ASP A 102 -17.09 -11.71 -5.18
CA ASP A 102 -17.43 -12.83 -6.07
C ASP A 102 -18.75 -12.56 -6.77
N ARG A 103 -18.70 -11.83 -7.89
CA ARG A 103 -19.87 -11.52 -8.70
C ARG A 103 -19.60 -11.67 -10.19
N HIS A 104 -20.68 -11.93 -10.93
CA HIS A 104 -20.66 -11.99 -12.38
C HIS A 104 -20.89 -10.59 -12.97
N GLY A 105 -19.99 -10.17 -13.84
CA GLY A 105 -20.10 -8.89 -14.56
C GLY A 105 -19.99 -7.65 -13.67
N GLY A 106 -20.03 -6.49 -14.33
CA GLY A 106 -19.86 -5.18 -13.68
C GLY A 106 -18.40 -4.85 -13.35
N PRO A 107 -18.14 -3.64 -12.82
CA PRO A 107 -16.78 -3.21 -12.49
C PRO A 107 -16.19 -4.09 -11.38
N PRO A 108 -14.86 -4.24 -11.33
CA PRO A 108 -14.22 -4.93 -10.21
C PRO A 108 -14.50 -4.18 -8.90
N MET A 109 -14.82 -4.93 -7.85
CA MET A 109 -15.05 -4.41 -6.51
C MET A 109 -14.25 -5.23 -5.51
N LEU A 110 -13.98 -4.60 -4.37
CA LEU A 110 -13.37 -5.22 -3.21
C LEU A 110 -14.44 -5.54 -2.16
N ARG A 111 -14.14 -6.46 -1.25
CA ARG A 111 -14.98 -6.75 -0.09
C ARG A 111 -14.18 -6.69 1.19
N LEU A 112 -14.75 -6.07 2.21
CA LEU A 112 -14.24 -6.15 3.57
C LEU A 112 -14.55 -7.53 4.19
N ALA A 113 -13.88 -7.86 5.29
CA ALA A 113 -14.17 -9.07 6.06
C ALA A 113 -15.60 -9.07 6.64
N THR A 114 -16.18 -7.88 6.83
CA THR A 114 -17.59 -7.69 7.20
C THR A 114 -18.57 -8.00 6.08
N GLY A 115 -18.09 -8.14 4.84
CA GLY A 115 -18.92 -8.30 3.64
C GLY A 115 -19.27 -7.00 2.91
N GLU A 116 -18.94 -5.83 3.47
CA GLU A 116 -19.13 -4.53 2.80
C GLU A 116 -18.36 -4.48 1.48
N GLU A 117 -19.02 -4.09 0.39
CA GLU A 117 -18.36 -3.87 -0.91
C GLU A 117 -17.73 -2.48 -0.96
N LEU A 118 -16.54 -2.41 -1.56
CA LEU A 118 -15.77 -1.19 -1.76
C LEU A 118 -15.35 -1.05 -3.21
N ALA A 119 -15.27 0.19 -3.69
CA ALA A 119 -14.56 0.46 -4.93
C ALA A 119 -13.09 0.05 -4.80
N THR A 120 -12.45 -0.36 -5.90
CA THR A 120 -11.02 -0.69 -5.88
C THR A 120 -10.13 0.49 -5.50
N SER A 121 -10.58 1.73 -5.73
CA SER A 121 -9.93 2.97 -5.28
C SER A 121 -9.80 3.07 -3.75
N ASP A 122 -10.65 2.37 -3.00
CA ASP A 122 -10.69 2.42 -1.54
C ASP A 122 -9.90 1.26 -0.90
N ALA A 123 -8.99 0.65 -1.67
CA ALA A 123 -8.18 -0.48 -1.24
C ALA A 123 -7.41 -0.23 0.07
N ILE A 124 -7.06 1.02 0.41
CA ILE A 124 -6.49 1.37 1.72
C ILE A 124 -7.36 0.87 2.88
N ARG A 125 -8.69 0.98 2.79
CA ARG A 125 -9.61 0.49 3.83
C ARG A 125 -9.54 -1.02 3.96
N LEU A 126 -9.47 -1.73 2.84
CA LEU A 126 -9.29 -3.19 2.81
C LEU A 126 -7.97 -3.60 3.45
N CYS A 127 -6.85 -2.97 3.04
CA CYS A 127 -5.51 -3.27 3.54
C CYS A 127 -5.39 -3.06 5.05
N ALA A 128 -6.04 -2.01 5.58
CA ALA A 128 -5.99 -1.66 7.00
C ALA A 128 -6.52 -2.76 7.94
N GLN A 129 -7.37 -3.67 7.45
CA GLN A 129 -7.93 -4.78 8.26
C GLN A 129 -6.85 -5.75 8.76
N CYS A 130 -5.77 -5.92 8.00
CA CYS A 130 -4.67 -6.84 8.35
C CYS A 130 -3.34 -6.10 8.55
N HIS A 131 -3.09 -5.02 7.81
CA HIS A 131 -1.87 -4.21 7.90
C HIS A 131 -2.00 -3.04 8.88
N GLY A 132 -2.64 -3.29 10.03
CA GLY A 132 -2.92 -2.27 11.05
C GLY A 132 -1.72 -1.42 11.43
N PRO A 133 -0.56 -2.01 11.84
CA PRO A 133 0.62 -1.22 12.20
C PRO A 133 1.12 -0.32 11.06
N LYS A 134 1.11 -0.81 9.81
CA LYS A 134 1.52 -0.01 8.65
C LYS A 134 0.52 1.05 8.26
N TYR A 135 -0.77 0.80 8.47
CA TYR A 135 -1.79 1.81 8.32
C TYR A 135 -1.66 2.91 9.39
N GLN A 136 -1.34 2.56 10.64
CA GLN A 136 -1.05 3.56 11.68
C GLN A 136 0.20 4.38 11.34
N ASP A 137 1.29 3.74 10.90
CA ASP A 137 2.49 4.44 10.40
C ASP A 137 2.14 5.41 9.25
N TYR A 138 1.26 4.98 8.35
CA TYR A 138 0.78 5.79 7.22
C TYR A 138 -0.02 7.02 7.68
N LEU A 139 -0.98 6.85 8.62
CA LEU A 139 -1.79 7.94 9.16
C LEU A 139 -0.93 9.01 9.87
N HIS A 140 0.09 8.57 10.62
CA HIS A 140 1.05 9.46 11.27
C HIS A 140 2.18 9.93 10.34
N GLY A 141 2.11 9.58 9.06
CA GLY A 141 2.97 10.10 8.01
C GLY A 141 4.36 9.48 7.89
N SER A 142 4.74 8.55 8.77
CA SER A 142 6.02 7.84 8.72
C SER A 142 6.10 6.81 7.59
N HIS A 143 4.96 6.47 6.97
CA HIS A 143 4.87 5.56 5.83
C HIS A 143 4.18 6.20 4.62
N GLY A 144 4.38 5.61 3.43
CA GLY A 144 3.62 5.92 2.22
C GLY A 144 4.10 7.07 1.35
N GLY A 145 5.25 7.70 1.61
CA GLY A 145 5.79 8.83 0.80
C GLY A 145 4.89 10.08 0.72
N MET A 146 5.50 11.27 0.74
CA MET A 146 4.75 12.53 0.84
C MET A 146 5.36 13.60 -0.04
N ASN A 147 4.49 14.38 -0.70
CA ASN A 147 4.84 15.64 -1.33
C ASN A 147 4.05 16.77 -0.66
N GLY A 148 4.65 17.96 -0.55
CA GLY A 148 4.05 19.10 0.13
C GLY A 148 4.55 19.28 1.57
N TYR A 149 3.69 19.76 2.46
CA TYR A 149 4.08 20.15 3.82
C TYR A 149 3.94 19.00 4.82
N TRP A 150 4.93 18.85 5.70
CA TRP A 150 4.82 17.98 6.89
C TRP A 150 3.90 18.60 7.95
N ASP A 151 4.04 19.91 8.15
CA ASP A 151 3.19 20.74 9.01
C ASP A 151 1.97 21.21 8.21
N LEU A 152 0.81 20.64 8.54
CA LEU A 152 -0.47 20.96 7.89
C LEU A 152 -1.03 22.33 8.29
N GLY A 153 -0.43 23.08 9.22
CA GLY A 153 -0.71 24.49 9.41
C GLY A 153 -0.06 25.39 8.35
N ARG A 154 0.89 24.85 7.56
CA ARG A 154 1.68 25.61 6.58
C ARG A 154 1.31 25.35 5.12
N GLY A 155 0.59 24.27 4.84
CA GLY A 155 0.05 24.00 3.51
C GLY A 155 -0.43 22.55 3.33
N PRO A 156 -1.04 22.25 2.18
CA PRO A 156 -1.58 20.92 1.91
C PRO A 156 -0.47 19.90 1.62
N ARG A 157 -0.84 18.61 1.66
CA ARG A 157 0.05 17.51 1.28
C ARG A 157 -0.65 16.47 0.42
N LEU A 158 0.13 15.83 -0.45
CA LEU A 158 -0.26 14.67 -1.23
C LEU A 158 0.53 13.45 -0.75
N ARG A 159 -0.18 12.36 -0.47
CA ARG A 159 0.35 11.09 0.02
C ARG A 159 0.23 10.04 -1.07
N ASN A 160 1.19 9.13 -1.21
CA ASN A 160 1.03 8.04 -2.18
C ASN A 160 0.02 7.01 -1.66
N HIS A 161 -0.69 6.33 -2.55
CA HIS A 161 -1.47 5.15 -2.18
C HIS A 161 -0.52 3.97 -1.91
N CYS A 162 -0.95 3.00 -1.09
CA CYS A 162 -0.18 1.77 -0.82
C CYS A 162 0.32 1.09 -2.11
N VAL A 163 -0.51 1.12 -3.16
CA VAL A 163 -0.22 0.41 -4.42
C VAL A 163 0.75 1.16 -5.34
N ASP A 164 1.08 2.42 -5.02
CA ASP A 164 2.11 3.14 -5.76
C ASP A 164 3.47 2.45 -5.59
N CYS A 165 3.71 1.90 -4.39
CA CYS A 165 4.94 1.17 -4.05
C CYS A 165 4.76 -0.36 -4.01
N HIS A 166 3.57 -0.85 -3.65
CA HIS A 166 3.30 -2.29 -3.51
C HIS A 166 2.42 -2.82 -4.64
N ASP A 167 2.72 -4.00 -5.15
CA ASP A 167 1.74 -4.73 -5.98
C ASP A 167 0.75 -5.43 -5.03
N PRO A 168 -0.57 -5.20 -5.13
CA PRO A 168 -1.54 -5.83 -4.24
C PRO A 168 -1.58 -7.37 -4.35
N HIS A 169 -1.09 -7.98 -5.42
CA HIS A 169 -1.01 -9.43 -5.56
C HIS A 169 0.35 -9.99 -5.14
N VAL A 170 1.42 -9.20 -5.25
CA VAL A 170 2.77 -9.53 -4.75
C VAL A 170 3.34 -8.40 -3.88
N PRO A 171 2.78 -8.15 -2.68
CA PRO A 171 3.01 -6.91 -1.93
C PRO A 171 4.41 -6.74 -1.38
N LYS A 172 5.26 -7.76 -1.44
CA LYS A 172 6.67 -7.57 -1.13
C LYS A 172 7.21 -6.44 -2.01
N TYR A 173 7.89 -5.48 -1.38
CA TYR A 173 8.46 -4.35 -2.10
C TYR A 173 9.37 -4.86 -3.21
N GLN A 174 9.08 -4.43 -4.44
CA GLN A 174 9.88 -4.80 -5.60
C GLN A 174 11.15 -3.94 -5.60
N PRO A 175 12.33 -4.53 -5.84
CA PRO A 175 13.58 -3.78 -5.85
C PRO A 175 13.47 -2.63 -6.86
N SER A 176 13.67 -1.39 -6.41
CA SER A 176 13.85 -0.25 -7.30
C SER A 176 15.33 0.15 -7.26
N ARG A 177 15.90 0.48 -8.42
CA ARG A 177 17.22 1.12 -8.46
C ARG A 177 16.99 2.62 -8.25
N PRO A 178 17.63 3.26 -7.26
CA PRO A 178 17.63 4.71 -7.17
C PRO A 178 18.10 5.29 -8.50
N VAL A 179 17.26 6.10 -9.13
CA VAL A 179 17.55 6.68 -10.45
C VAL A 179 18.73 7.64 -10.37
N LEU A 180 18.96 8.22 -9.18
CA LEU A 180 20.08 9.11 -8.90
C LEU A 180 20.83 8.61 -7.65
N PRO A 181 22.17 8.70 -7.63
CA PRO A 181 22.91 8.50 -6.40
C PRO A 181 22.45 9.51 -5.34
N PRO A 182 22.57 9.18 -4.03
CA PRO A 182 22.32 10.14 -2.98
C PRO A 182 23.14 11.41 -3.25
N LYS A 183 22.49 12.56 -3.28
CA LYS A 183 23.17 13.85 -3.22
C LYS A 183 23.64 14.06 -1.78
N ASP A 184 24.67 13.33 -1.41
CA ASP A 184 25.32 13.53 -0.13
C ASP A 184 26.15 14.82 -0.20
N ARG A 185 25.89 15.75 0.71
CA ARG A 185 26.63 17.00 0.85
C ARG A 185 28.12 16.80 1.14
N PHE A 186 28.51 15.59 1.54
CA PHE A 186 29.88 15.19 1.81
C PHE A 186 30.49 14.32 0.71
N VAL A 187 29.70 13.88 -0.28
CA VAL A 187 30.23 13.16 -1.46
C VAL A 187 30.50 14.19 -2.54
N THR A 188 31.76 14.56 -2.68
CA THR A 188 32.23 15.34 -3.83
C THR A 188 31.90 14.55 -5.09
N PRO A 189 31.17 15.14 -6.08
CA PRO A 189 30.90 14.46 -7.33
C PRO A 189 32.23 14.00 -7.95
N ALA A 190 32.29 12.74 -8.39
CA ALA A 190 33.44 12.28 -9.16
C ALA A 190 33.63 13.19 -10.39
N PRO A 191 34.88 13.47 -10.81
CA PRO A 191 35.13 14.26 -12.00
C PRO A 191 34.39 13.64 -13.20
N VAL A 192 33.74 14.48 -14.00
CA VAL A 192 33.02 14.05 -15.21
C VAL A 192 33.98 13.24 -16.09
N GLY A 193 33.70 11.93 -16.24
CA GLY A 193 34.47 11.01 -17.08
C GLY A 193 34.86 9.68 -16.43
N SER A 194 34.74 9.51 -15.11
CA SER A 194 35.03 8.22 -14.47
C SER A 194 33.80 7.31 -14.44
N HIS A 195 33.51 6.62 -15.55
CA HIS A 195 32.59 5.49 -15.55
C HIS A 195 33.35 4.24 -15.08
N HIS A 196 33.02 3.74 -13.89
CA HIS A 196 33.41 2.39 -13.48
C HIS A 196 32.38 1.41 -14.06
N GLY A 197 32.87 0.48 -14.89
CA GLY A 197 32.11 -0.65 -15.42
C GLY A 197 31.88 -1.76 -14.40
#